data_AF-A0A0M9ZW25-F1
#
_entry.id   AF-A0A0M9ZW25-F1
#
_cell.length_a   1.000
_cell.length_b   1.000
_cell.length_c   1.000
_cell.angle_alpha   90.00
_cell.angle_beta   90.00
_cell.angle_gamma   90.00
#
_symmetry.space_group_name_H-M   'P 1'
#
loop_
_entity.id
_entity.type
_entity.pdbx_description
1 polymer ?
#
loop_
_entity_poly.entity_id
_entity_poly.type
_entity_poly.pdbx_seq_one_letter_code
_entity_poly.pdbx_strand_id
1 'polypeptide(L)'
;MSKRFDEALRLMRRHNGQDNEAGFAMVKQHAAEHLAELVEEFHREQDGEGRLSGWLLELIGEAADPSALPLFVAHLDDERLGFWAACGLEKLNTGEARTALYRHRANGYYQGDA
;
A
#
# COMPACT_ATOMS: atom_id res chain seq x y z
N MET A 1 -5.98 14.84 -10.07
CA MET A 1 -6.96 14.18 -9.19
C MET A 1 -8.38 14.42 -9.67
N SER A 2 -9.19 13.36 -9.69
CA SER A 2 -10.64 13.46 -9.93
C SER A 2 -11.34 13.92 -8.64
N LYS A 3 -12.44 14.68 -8.76
CA LYS A 3 -13.22 15.13 -7.58
C LYS A 3 -13.70 13.96 -6.70
N ARG A 4 -13.94 12.79 -7.31
CA ARG A 4 -14.42 11.58 -6.62
C ARG A 4 -13.31 10.93 -5.79
N PHE A 5 -12.08 10.95 -6.30
CA PHE A 5 -10.91 10.47 -5.55
C PHE A 5 -10.63 11.37 -4.34
N ASP A 6 -10.67 12.70 -4.52
CA ASP A 6 -10.48 13.67 -3.43
C ASP A 6 -11.53 13.51 -2.33
N GLU A 7 -12.79 13.30 -2.71
CA GLU A 7 -13.87 13.04 -1.77
C GLU A 7 -13.65 11.74 -0.99
N ALA A 8 -13.25 10.67 -1.68
CA ALA A 8 -12.97 9.39 -1.05
C ALA A 8 -11.79 9.46 -0.06
N LEU A 9 -10.69 10.12 -0.43
CA LEU A 9 -9.58 10.38 0.48
C LEU A 9 -9.99 11.26 1.67
N ARG A 10 -10.88 12.23 1.47
CA ARG A 10 -11.41 13.04 2.56
C ARG A 10 -12.24 12.21 3.53
N LEU A 11 -13.04 11.26 3.04
CA LEU A 11 -13.79 10.32 3.86
C LEU A 11 -12.85 9.40 4.64
N MET A 12 -11.80 8.88 4.00
CA MET A 12 -10.75 8.08 4.67
C MET A 12 -10.02 8.84 5.78
N ARG A 13 -9.91 10.17 5.72
CA ARG A 13 -9.27 10.94 6.81
C ARG A 13 -10.20 11.20 8.00
N ARG A 14 -11.47 10.82 7.95
CA ARG A 14 -12.40 11.06 9.06
C ARG A 14 -12.21 10.05 10.18
N HIS A 15 -12.46 10.50 11.41
CA HIS A 15 -12.45 9.66 12.60
C HIS A 15 -13.66 8.71 12.71
N ASN A 16 -14.70 8.90 11.88
CA ASN A 16 -15.83 7.98 11.82
C ASN A 16 -15.45 6.74 11.01
N GLY A 17 -15.46 5.56 11.65
CA GLY A 17 -15.09 4.29 11.00
C GLY A 17 -15.92 3.99 9.75
N GLN A 18 -17.22 4.30 9.76
CA GLN A 18 -18.09 4.08 8.59
C GLN A 18 -17.70 4.96 7.39
N ASP A 19 -17.41 6.25 7.64
CA ASP A 19 -16.96 7.15 6.58
C ASP A 19 -15.62 6.69 6.02
N ASN A 20 -14.72 6.24 6.90
CA ASN A 20 -13.39 5.79 6.53
C ASN A 20 -13.45 4.59 5.57
N GLU A 21 -14.17 3.54 5.98
CA GLU A 21 -14.38 2.33 5.18
C GLU A 21 -15.11 2.63 3.86
N ALA A 22 -16.10 3.54 3.87
CA ALA A 22 -16.79 3.95 2.65
C ALA A 22 -15.83 4.63 1.66
N GLY A 23 -14.98 5.55 2.15
CA GLY A 23 -13.94 6.18 1.33
C GLY A 23 -12.97 5.15 0.74
N PHE A 24 -12.51 4.21 1.56
CA PHE A 24 -11.63 3.14 1.11
C PHE A 24 -12.27 2.28 0.02
N ALA A 25 -13.51 1.83 0.21
CA ALA A 25 -14.24 1.03 -0.76
C ALA A 25 -14.43 1.78 -2.10
N MET A 26 -14.67 3.10 -2.04
CA MET A 26 -14.79 3.94 -3.24
C MET A 26 -13.50 3.98 -4.05
N VAL A 27 -12.34 4.11 -3.39
CA VAL A 27 -11.04 4.12 -4.10
C VAL A 27 -10.70 2.72 -4.61
N LYS A 28 -10.92 1.68 -3.80
CA LYS A 28 -10.59 0.29 -4.14
C LYS A 28 -11.19 -0.17 -5.47
N GLN A 29 -12.43 0.23 -5.76
CA GLN A 29 -13.10 -0.10 -7.03
C GLN A 29 -12.38 0.48 -8.27
N HIS A 30 -11.63 1.57 -8.09
CA HIS A 30 -10.97 2.33 -9.17
C HIS A 30 -9.47 2.49 -8.91
N ALA A 31 -8.86 1.59 -8.12
CA ALA A 31 -7.48 1.74 -7.67
C ALA A 31 -6.49 1.81 -8.83
N ALA A 32 -6.67 0.98 -9.86
CA ALA A 32 -5.84 0.98 -11.06
C ALA A 32 -5.90 2.32 -11.83
N GLU A 33 -7.07 2.98 -11.86
CA GLU A 33 -7.24 4.27 -12.53
C GLU A 33 -6.56 5.43 -11.77
N HIS A 34 -6.30 5.23 -10.48
CA HIS A 34 -5.78 6.24 -9.56
C HIS A 34 -4.42 5.87 -8.97
N LEU A 35 -3.68 4.96 -9.60
CA LEU A 35 -2.40 4.48 -9.08
C LEU A 35 -1.40 5.62 -8.85
N ALA A 36 -1.25 6.52 -9.82
CA ALA A 36 -0.31 7.63 -9.71
C ALA A 36 -0.68 8.55 -8.53
N GLU A 37 -1.96 8.87 -8.40
CA GLU A 37 -2.48 9.65 -7.28
C GLU A 37 -2.32 8.96 -5.91
N LEU A 38 -2.53 7.65 -5.85
CA LEU A 38 -2.33 6.84 -4.64
C LEU A 38 -0.88 6.83 -4.19
N VAL A 39 0.06 6.66 -5.13
CA VAL A 39 1.51 6.70 -4.85
C VAL A 39 1.93 8.09 -4.37
N GLU A 40 1.42 9.15 -5.00
CA GLU A 40 1.70 10.52 -4.55
C GLU A 40 1.19 10.77 -3.12
N GLU A 41 -0.05 10.37 -2.84
CA GLU A 41 -0.63 10.53 -1.51
C GLU A 41 0.09 9.70 -0.44
N PHE A 42 0.54 8.48 -0.80
CA PHE A 42 1.34 7.65 0.09
C PHE A 42 2.61 8.38 0.53
N HIS A 43 3.35 8.98 -0.41
CA HIS A 43 4.55 9.75 -0.07
C HIS A 43 4.24 10.97 0.83
N ARG A 44 3.15 11.70 0.57
CA ARG A 44 2.74 12.82 1.44
C ARG A 44 2.44 12.37 2.87
N GLU A 45 1.80 11.21 3.04
CA GLU A 45 1.54 10.64 4.36
C GLU A 45 2.81 10.19 5.08
N GLN A 46 3.81 9.69 4.34
CA GLN A 46 5.12 9.33 4.90
C GLN A 46 5.88 10.54 5.46
N ASP A 47 5.75 11.72 4.83
CA ASP A 47 6.33 12.96 5.33
C ASP A 47 5.56 13.56 6.53
N GLY A 48 4.37 13.04 6.83
CA GLY A 48 3.45 13.53 7.84
C GLY A 48 3.24 12.57 9.01
N GLU A 49 1.97 12.40 9.41
CA GLU A 49 1.60 11.55 10.55
C GLU A 49 1.48 10.06 10.20
N GLY A 50 1.45 9.71 8.91
CA GLY A 50 1.41 8.34 8.40
C GLY A 50 0.19 7.53 8.86
N ARG A 51 -0.96 8.17 9.07
CA ARG A 51 -2.17 7.48 9.57
C ARG A 51 -2.84 6.64 8.48
N LEU A 52 -2.72 7.06 7.22
CA LEU A 52 -3.31 6.35 6.09
C LEU A 52 -2.34 5.46 5.33
N SER A 53 -1.05 5.46 5.67
CA SER A 53 -0.02 4.81 4.84
C SER A 53 -0.28 3.33 4.61
N GLY A 54 -0.78 2.58 5.60
CA GLY A 54 -1.15 1.18 5.42
C GLY A 54 -2.32 0.98 4.45
N TRP A 55 -3.38 1.80 4.56
CA TRP A 55 -4.55 1.74 3.68
C TRP A 55 -4.21 2.18 2.26
N LEU A 56 -3.37 3.21 2.10
CA LEU A 56 -2.88 3.63 0.79
C LEU A 56 -2.04 2.53 0.15
N LEU A 57 -1.17 1.86 0.92
CA LEU A 57 -0.38 0.74 0.42
C LEU A 57 -1.25 -0.46 0.03
N GLU A 58 -2.34 -0.73 0.76
CA GLU A 58 -3.34 -1.72 0.36
C GLU A 58 -4.01 -1.35 -0.98
N LEU A 59 -4.47 -0.09 -1.12
CA LEU A 59 -5.12 0.39 -2.35
C LEU A 59 -4.18 0.35 -3.55
N ILE A 60 -2.91 0.72 -3.38
CA ILE A 60 -1.88 0.55 -4.42
C ILE A 60 -1.76 -0.93 -4.80
N GLY A 61 -1.85 -1.84 -3.82
CA GLY A 61 -1.84 -3.28 -4.08
C GLY A 61 -3.05 -3.74 -4.91
N GLU A 62 -4.22 -3.16 -4.68
CA GLU A 62 -5.44 -3.46 -5.45
C GLU A 62 -5.37 -2.97 -6.90
N ALA A 63 -4.49 -2.01 -7.22
CA ALA A 63 -4.23 -1.62 -8.60
C ALA A 63 -3.54 -2.74 -9.41
N ALA A 64 -2.85 -3.67 -8.74
CA ALA A 64 -2.13 -4.80 -9.32
C ALA A 64 -1.18 -4.46 -10.48
N ASP A 65 -0.65 -3.22 -10.51
CA ASP A 65 0.23 -2.73 -11.57
C ASP A 65 1.71 -2.99 -11.22
N PRO A 66 2.49 -3.66 -12.08
CA PRO A 66 3.90 -3.96 -11.82
C PRO A 66 4.79 -2.74 -11.53
N SER A 67 4.40 -1.54 -11.98
CA SER A 67 5.14 -0.30 -11.69
C SER A 67 5.19 0.04 -10.19
N ALA A 68 4.27 -0.48 -9.38
CA ALA A 68 4.27 -0.32 -7.92
C ALA A 68 5.28 -1.23 -7.20
N LEU A 69 5.94 -2.16 -7.91
CA LEU A 69 6.86 -3.11 -7.29
C LEU A 69 7.98 -2.46 -6.47
N PRO A 70 8.70 -1.42 -6.96
CA PRO A 70 9.77 -0.79 -6.19
C PRO A 70 9.28 -0.21 -4.86
N LEU A 71 8.05 0.32 -4.85
CA LEU A 71 7.44 0.92 -3.66
C LEU A 71 7.16 -0.14 -2.59
N PHE A 72 6.62 -1.32 -2.96
CA PHE A 72 6.43 -2.40 -1.99
C PHE A 72 7.77 -2.98 -1.50
N VAL A 73 8.75 -3.17 -2.38
CA VAL A 73 10.07 -3.68 -1.97
C VAL A 73 10.74 -2.74 -0.96
N ALA A 74 10.63 -1.42 -1.15
CA ALA A 74 11.23 -0.44 -0.26
C ALA A 74 10.66 -0.47 1.17
N HIS A 75 9.42 -0.94 1.35
CA HIS A 75 8.73 -0.99 2.64
C HIS A 75 8.59 -2.41 3.20
N LEU A 76 9.20 -3.41 2.55
CA LEU A 76 9.01 -4.81 2.93
C LEU A 76 9.59 -5.13 4.32
N ASP A 77 10.68 -4.46 4.69
CA ASP A 77 11.32 -4.60 6.01
C ASP A 77 10.83 -3.54 7.03
N ASP A 78 9.85 -2.71 6.67
CA ASP A 78 9.31 -1.68 7.57
C ASP A 78 8.42 -2.33 8.66
N GLU A 79 8.66 -2.03 9.93
CA GLU A 79 7.90 -2.61 11.05
C GLU A 79 6.39 -2.31 11.01
N ARG A 80 6.00 -1.15 10.47
CA ARG A 80 4.61 -0.69 10.42
C ARG A 80 3.94 -1.04 9.09
N LEU A 81 4.69 -1.08 8.00
CA LEU A 81 4.18 -1.21 6.63
C LEU A 81 4.51 -2.54 5.96
N GLY A 82 5.43 -3.33 6.50
CA GLY A 82 5.92 -4.59 5.91
C GLY A 82 4.80 -5.58 5.61
N PHE A 83 3.78 -5.66 6.47
CA PHE A 83 2.59 -6.48 6.22
C PHE A 83 1.86 -6.06 4.92
N TRP A 84 1.58 -4.77 4.77
CA TRP A 84 0.88 -4.23 3.60
C TRP A 84 1.74 -4.32 2.34
N ALA A 85 3.05 -4.09 2.47
CA ALA A 85 4.01 -4.27 1.39
C ALA A 85 4.03 -5.71 0.89
N ALA A 86 4.05 -6.69 1.79
CA ALA A 86 4.00 -8.11 1.44
C ALA A 86 2.69 -8.46 0.71
N CYS A 87 1.54 -7.99 1.21
CA CYS A 87 0.25 -8.19 0.53
C CYS A 87 0.23 -7.56 -0.88
N GLY A 88 0.82 -6.38 -1.05
CA GLY A 88 0.97 -5.74 -2.36
C GLY A 88 1.78 -6.60 -3.33
N LEU A 89 2.94 -7.12 -2.91
CA LEU A 89 3.76 -8.03 -3.72
C LEU A 89 3.03 -9.33 -4.08
N GLU A 90 2.25 -9.89 -3.16
CA GLU A 90 1.42 -11.06 -3.43
C GLU A 90 0.37 -10.78 -4.51
N LYS A 91 -0.26 -9.60 -4.48
CA LYS A 91 -1.23 -9.15 -5.49
C LYS A 91 -0.59 -8.88 -6.86
N LEU A 92 0.62 -8.32 -6.91
CA LEU A 92 1.35 -8.13 -8.17
C LEU A 92 1.64 -9.45 -8.88
N ASN A 93 1.95 -10.51 -8.11
CA ASN A 93 2.19 -11.86 -8.61
C ASN A 93 3.18 -11.95 -9.81
N THR A 94 4.16 -11.05 -9.87
CA THR A 94 5.25 -11.09 -10.85
C THR A 94 6.39 -12.00 -10.37
N GLY A 95 7.33 -12.35 -11.26
CA GLY A 95 8.50 -13.15 -10.87
C GLY A 95 9.40 -12.41 -9.89
N GLU A 96 9.54 -11.10 -10.08
CA GLU A 96 10.28 -10.18 -9.24
C GLU A 96 9.63 -10.05 -7.86
N ALA A 97 8.30 -9.93 -7.79
CA ALA A 97 7.58 -9.84 -6.52
C ALA A 97 7.71 -11.12 -5.69
N ARG A 98 7.58 -12.30 -6.31
CA ARG A 98 7.81 -13.59 -5.64
C ARG A 98 9.25 -13.71 -5.14
N THR A 99 10.22 -13.22 -5.92
CA THR A 99 11.64 -13.23 -5.54
C THR A 99 11.91 -12.32 -4.34
N ALA A 100 11.31 -11.12 -4.29
CA ALA A 100 11.40 -10.21 -3.16
C ALA A 100 10.85 -10.84 -1.87
N LEU A 101 9.64 -11.41 -1.94
CA LEU A 101 9.03 -12.13 -0.81
C LEU A 101 9.89 -13.31 -0.33
N TYR A 102 10.43 -14.10 -1.26
CA TYR A 102 11.31 -15.22 -0.92
C TYR A 102 12.57 -14.76 -0.18
N ARG A 103 13.24 -13.70 -0.66
CA ARG A 103 14.44 -13.15 -0.02
C ARG A 103 14.15 -12.60 1.38
N HIS A 104 13.05 -11.87 1.53
CA HIS A 104 12.63 -11.34 2.84
C HIS A 104 12.39 -12.46 3.86
N ARG A 105 11.69 -13.54 3.46
CA ARG A 105 11.50 -14.72 4.32
C ARG A 105 12.82 -15.38 4.68
N ALA A 106 13.72 -15.56 3.70
CA ALA A 106 15.04 -16.14 3.93
C ALA A 106 15.85 -15.32 4.94
N ASN A 107 15.82 -14.00 4.87
CA ASN A 107 16.51 -13.12 5.81
C ASN A 107 15.95 -13.23 7.24
N GLY A 108 14.63 -13.38 7.40
CA GLY A 108 14.00 -13.62 8.71
C GLY A 108 14.44 -14.93 9.38
N TYR A 109 14.78 -15.96 8.59
CA TYR A 109 15.34 -17.21 9.11
C TYR A 109 16.79 -17.08 9.62
N TYR A 110 17.56 -16.09 9.15
CA TYR A 110 18.96 -15.89 9.56
C TYR A 110 19.14 -14.91 10.74
N GLN A 111 18.07 -14.24 11.19
CA GLN A 111 18.10 -13.34 12.35
C GLN A 111 17.70 -14.03 13.68
N GLY A 112 17.35 -15.31 13.64
CA GLY A 112 16.94 -16.09 14.82
C GLY A 112 18.05 -16.86 15.56
N ASP A 113 19.29 -16.82 15.08
CA ASP A 113 20.43 -17.59 15.62
C ASP A 113 21.60 -16.67 16.03
N ALA A 114 21.37 -15.73 16.96
CA ALA A 114 22.43 -14.96 17.62
C ALA A 114 22.22 -14.88 19.14
#